data_AF-A0AAU5LBQ8-F1
#
_entry.id   AF-A0AAU5LBQ8-F1
#
_cell.length_a   1.000
_cell.length_b   1.000
_cell.length_c   1.000
_cell.angle_alpha   90.00
_cell.angle_beta   90.00
_cell.angle_gamma   90.00
#
_symmetry.space_group_name_H-M   'P 1'
#
loop_
_entity.id
_entity.type
_entity.pdbx_description
1 polymer ?
#
loop_
_entity_poly.entity_id
_entity_poly.type
_entity_poly.pdbx_seq_one_letter_code
_entity_poly.pdbx_strand_id
1 'polypeptide(L)'
;MTTDQGRTLAADELGTTYGPDTAGWPALGLTVNQEPDAENKAVPAAKVFKGGEQIGYIIESDRFPGRPVFSVLITAGWPVAFPHGFMPPDPLRALEGERRRWLPPQHPDHPQGTSTDAGPHA
;
A
#
# COMPACT_ATOMS: atom_id res chain seq x y z
N MET A 1 21.06 20.61 -7.95
CA MET A 1 19.72 20.01 -7.77
C MET A 1 19.84 19.08 -6.59
N THR A 2 19.52 19.55 -5.40
CA THR A 2 19.59 18.74 -4.18
C THR A 2 18.39 17.80 -4.21
N THR A 3 18.64 16.51 -4.40
CA THR A 3 17.59 15.51 -4.35
C THR A 3 17.04 15.53 -2.92
N ASP A 4 15.81 16.00 -2.76
CA ASP A 4 15.04 15.85 -1.53
C ASP A 4 14.84 14.35 -1.31
N GLN A 5 15.82 13.71 -0.67
CA GLN A 5 15.77 12.29 -0.37
C GLN A 5 15.05 12.16 0.95
N GLY A 6 13.75 11.84 0.88
CA GLY A 6 12.96 11.48 2.05
C GLY A 6 13.71 10.50 2.96
N ARG A 7 13.52 10.64 4.27
CA ARG A 7 14.20 9.84 5.27
C ARG A 7 13.70 8.40 5.23
N THR A 8 14.60 7.43 5.04
CA THR A 8 14.26 6.02 5.19
C THR A 8 13.97 5.68 6.66
N LEU A 9 12.84 5.02 6.92
CA LEU A 9 12.41 4.60 8.25
C LEU A 9 12.89 3.18 8.59
N ALA A 10 13.39 3.01 9.81
CA ALA A 10 13.74 1.69 10.34
C ALA A 10 12.51 0.88 10.78
N ALA A 11 12.66 -0.43 11.01
CA ALA A 11 11.57 -1.32 11.42
C ALA A 11 10.84 -0.86 12.69
N ASP A 12 11.57 -0.44 13.72
CA ASP A 12 10.99 0.06 14.97
C ASP A 12 10.23 1.38 14.78
N GLU A 13 10.74 2.26 13.90
CA GLU A 13 10.10 3.52 13.57
C GLU A 13 8.80 3.28 12.79
N LEU A 14 8.83 2.37 11.81
CA LEU A 14 7.63 1.93 11.09
C LEU A 14 6.58 1.38 12.05
N GLY A 15 6.97 0.43 12.91
CA GLY A 15 6.11 -0.15 13.92
C GLY A 15 5.45 0.89 14.82
N THR A 16 6.21 1.90 15.22
CA THR A 16 5.74 2.99 16.10
C THR A 16 4.84 3.98 15.35
N THR A 17 5.16 4.33 14.10
CA THR A 17 4.46 5.38 13.35
C THR A 17 3.22 4.86 12.62
N TYR A 18 3.29 3.68 12.00
CA TYR A 18 2.23 3.14 11.14
C TYR A 18 1.59 1.87 11.68
N GLY A 19 2.08 1.35 12.80
CA GLY A 19 1.54 0.18 13.49
C GLY A 19 2.40 -1.07 13.32
N PRO A 20 2.21 -2.07 14.20
CA PRO A 20 3.11 -3.21 14.36
C PRO A 20 3.28 -4.04 13.08
N ASP A 21 2.24 -4.14 12.25
CA ASP A 21 2.29 -4.89 10.98
C ASP A 21 3.34 -4.33 10.01
N THR A 22 3.66 -3.04 10.10
CA THR A 22 4.65 -2.40 9.23
C THR A 22 6.10 -2.63 9.67
N ALA A 23 6.32 -3.06 10.91
CA ALA A 23 7.67 -3.38 11.42
C ALA A 23 8.31 -4.57 10.67
N GLY A 24 7.48 -5.46 10.10
CA GLY A 24 7.94 -6.60 9.31
C GLY A 24 8.37 -6.25 7.88
N TRP A 25 8.02 -5.06 7.37
CA TRP A 25 8.20 -4.72 5.96
C TRP A 25 9.68 -4.68 5.51
N PRO A 26 10.62 -4.14 6.30
CA PRO A 26 12.04 -4.20 5.93
C PRO A 26 12.56 -5.63 5.73
N ALA A 27 12.04 -6.61 6.49
CA ALA A 27 12.40 -8.03 6.32
C ALA A 27 11.89 -8.62 5.00
N LEU A 28 10.83 -8.04 4.42
CA LEU A 28 10.34 -8.35 3.08
C LEU A 28 11.18 -7.67 1.98
N GLY A 29 12.23 -6.94 2.36
CA GLY A 29 13.07 -6.15 1.47
C GLY A 29 12.36 -4.90 0.95
N LEU A 30 11.48 -4.31 1.77
CA LEU A 30 10.84 -3.04 1.49
C LEU A 30 11.58 -1.89 2.14
N THR A 31 11.52 -0.74 1.47
CA THR A 31 12.09 0.51 1.96
C THR A 31 10.98 1.53 2.01
N VAL A 32 10.83 2.20 3.15
CA VAL A 32 9.81 3.23 3.34
C VAL A 32 10.53 4.56 3.56
N ASN A 33 10.31 5.51 2.67
CA ASN A 33 10.91 6.85 2.75
C ASN A 33 9.83 7.86 3.14
N GLN A 34 10.02 8.50 4.28
CA GLN A 34 9.19 9.59 4.76
C GLN A 34 9.62 10.89 4.06
N GLU A 35 8.72 11.56 3.35
CA GLU A 35 9.05 12.84 2.71
C GLU A 35 8.87 14.01 3.70
N PRO A 36 9.83 14.96 3.75
CA PRO A 36 9.84 16.03 4.74
C PRO A 36 8.85 17.16 4.46
N ASP A 37 8.29 17.26 3.25
CA ASP A 37 7.41 18.36 2.86
C ASP A 37 6.27 17.88 1.95
N ALA A 38 5.14 17.52 2.57
CA ALA A 38 3.85 17.57 1.89
C ALA A 38 3.33 19.00 2.08
N GLU A 39 3.67 19.90 1.16
CA GLU A 39 3.28 21.33 1.21
C GLU A 39 1.74 21.55 1.20
N ASN A 40 0.95 20.48 1.15
CA ASN A 40 -0.46 20.44 1.49
C ASN A 40 -0.66 19.79 2.87
N LYS A 41 -1.34 20.49 3.77
CA LYS A 41 -1.60 20.15 5.19
C LYS A 41 -2.43 18.88 5.46
N ALA A 42 -2.33 17.86 4.62
CA ALA A 42 -2.78 16.52 4.88
C ALA A 42 -1.58 15.57 4.69
N VAL A 43 -1.05 15.09 5.82
CA VAL A 43 -0.24 13.86 5.98
C VAL A 43 1.28 13.93 5.71
N PRO A 44 2.14 13.40 6.62
CA PRO A 44 3.47 12.91 6.23
C PRO A 44 3.38 11.71 5.27
N ALA A 45 3.37 11.98 3.96
CA ALA A 45 3.33 10.96 2.92
C ALA A 45 4.63 10.14 2.95
N ALA A 46 4.53 8.83 3.21
CA ALA A 46 5.67 7.93 3.08
C ALA A 46 5.55 7.11 1.79
N LYS A 47 6.61 7.04 1.00
CA LYS A 47 6.69 6.23 -0.21
C LYS A 47 7.26 4.85 0.12
N VAL A 48 6.67 3.80 -0.43
CA VAL A 48 7.08 2.41 -0.20
C VAL A 48 7.70 1.85 -1.47
N PHE A 49 8.91 1.30 -1.34
CA PHE A 49 9.73 0.80 -2.44
C PHE A 49 10.09 -0.67 -2.28
N LYS A 50 10.23 -1.37 -3.39
CA LYS A 50 10.80 -2.72 -3.50
C LYS A 50 11.91 -2.70 -4.55
N GLY A 51 13.16 -2.91 -4.12
CA GLY A 51 14.29 -2.95 -5.06
C GLY A 51 14.48 -1.68 -5.91
N GLY A 52 14.10 -0.52 -5.38
CA GLY A 52 14.16 0.77 -6.08
C GLY A 52 12.89 1.15 -6.87
N GLU A 53 11.95 0.22 -7.08
CA GLU A 53 10.65 0.51 -7.67
C GLU A 53 9.65 0.95 -6.59
N GLN A 54 8.95 2.06 -6.80
CA GLN A 54 7.88 2.48 -5.90
C GLN A 54 6.65 1.58 -6.09
N ILE A 55 6.24 0.87 -5.04
CA ILE A 55 5.09 -0.05 -5.07
C ILE A 55 3.84 0.53 -4.41
N GLY A 56 3.96 1.67 -3.72
CA GLY A 56 2.86 2.27 -2.99
C GLY A 56 3.26 3.49 -2.19
N TYR A 57 2.31 3.98 -1.39
CA TYR A 57 2.51 5.05 -0.43
C TYR A 57 1.58 4.90 0.77
N ILE A 58 1.95 5.52 1.87
CA ILE A 58 1.16 5.65 3.09
C ILE A 58 0.63 7.07 3.16
N ILE A 59 -0.70 7.19 3.27
CA ILE A 59 -1.40 8.46 3.49
C ILE A 59 -2.29 8.38 4.74
N GLU A 60 -2.43 9.44 5.51
CA GLU A 60 -3.49 9.58 6.51
C GLU A 60 -4.82 9.68 5.79
N SER A 61 -5.84 9.10 6.41
CA SER A 61 -7.20 9.30 5.94
C SER A 61 -7.68 10.71 6.31
N ASP A 62 -8.01 11.53 5.30
CA ASP A 62 -8.74 12.79 5.50
C ASP A 62 -10.07 12.59 6.22
N ARG A 63 -10.66 11.39 6.05
CA ARG A 63 -11.94 11.01 6.65
C ARG A 63 -11.79 10.50 8.08
N PHE A 64 -10.62 9.97 8.44
CA PHE A 64 -10.32 9.43 9.76
C PHE A 64 -8.91 9.85 10.20
N PRO A 65 -8.77 11.06 10.77
CA PRO A 65 -7.48 11.56 11.27
C PRO A 65 -6.83 10.56 12.23
N GLY A 66 -5.50 10.43 12.16
CA GLY A 66 -4.71 9.48 12.93
C GLY A 66 -4.79 8.03 12.42
N ARG A 67 -5.50 7.76 11.32
CA ARG A 67 -5.52 6.44 10.68
C ARG A 67 -4.76 6.45 9.36
N PRO A 68 -3.50 5.98 9.35
CA PRO A 68 -2.77 5.85 8.12
C PRO A 68 -3.37 4.73 7.25
N VAL A 69 -3.17 4.86 5.95
CA VAL A 69 -3.74 4.02 4.91
C VAL A 69 -2.65 3.70 3.92
N PHE A 70 -2.43 2.41 3.67
CA PHE A 70 -1.57 2.00 2.57
C PHE A 70 -2.33 2.04 1.26
N SER A 71 -1.72 2.61 0.22
CA SER A 71 -2.20 2.58 -1.16
C SER A 71 -1.16 1.90 -2.04
N VAL A 72 -1.57 0.87 -2.78
CA VAL A 72 -0.71 0.15 -3.72
C VAL A 72 -0.76 0.80 -5.10
N LEU A 73 0.38 0.89 -5.77
CA LEU A 73 0.49 1.30 -7.16
C LEU A 73 0.46 0.07 -8.06
N ILE A 74 -0.68 -0.15 -8.72
CA ILE A 74 -0.88 -1.31 -9.59
C ILE A 74 -0.27 -1.06 -10.97
N THR A 75 -0.46 0.15 -11.51
CA THR A 75 0.11 0.66 -12.76
C THR A 75 0.65 2.06 -12.55
N ALA A 76 1.43 2.59 -13.51
CA ALA A 76 1.98 3.95 -13.46
C ALA A 76 0.86 5.01 -13.42
N GLY A 77 0.35 5.29 -12.21
CA GLY A 77 -0.59 6.38 -11.95
C GLY A 77 -1.93 5.98 -11.32
N TRP A 78 -2.24 4.69 -11.14
CA TRP A 78 -3.51 4.27 -10.51
C TRP A 78 -3.27 3.62 -9.15
N PRO A 79 -3.28 4.42 -8.07
CA PRO A 79 -3.21 3.89 -6.73
C PRO A 79 -4.56 3.28 -6.32
N VAL A 80 -4.49 2.11 -5.68
CA VAL A 80 -5.63 1.48 -5.03
C VAL A 80 -5.41 1.53 -3.53
N ALA A 81 -6.24 2.32 -2.86
CA ALA A 81 -6.21 2.48 -1.42
C ALA A 81 -6.86 1.28 -0.73
N PHE A 82 -6.21 0.76 0.30
CA PHE A 82 -6.83 -0.18 1.23
C PHE A 82 -7.83 0.55 2.14
N PRO A 83 -8.68 -0.20 2.89
CA PRO A 83 -9.55 0.39 3.90
C PRO A 83 -8.78 1.29 4.89
N HIS A 84 -9.42 2.34 5.37
CA HIS A 84 -8.77 3.30 6.27
C HIS A 84 -8.29 2.63 7.58
N GLY A 85 -7.04 2.88 7.96
CA GLY A 85 -6.42 2.25 9.14
C GLY A 85 -5.92 0.83 8.89
N PHE A 86 -6.01 0.31 7.67
CA PHE A 86 -5.46 -0.98 7.32
C PHE A 86 -4.04 -0.86 6.78
N MET A 87 -3.11 -1.53 7.46
CA MET A 87 -1.75 -1.79 7.00
C MET A 87 -1.59 -3.29 6.81
N PRO A 88 -1.36 -3.79 5.58
CA PRO A 88 -1.16 -5.21 5.38
C PRO A 88 0.16 -5.66 6.02
N PRO A 89 0.20 -6.83 6.69
CA PRO A 89 1.46 -7.40 7.20
C PRO A 89 2.40 -7.83 6.06
N ASP A 90 1.83 -8.19 4.91
CA ASP A 90 2.54 -8.50 3.66
C ASP A 90 2.01 -7.62 2.51
N PRO A 91 2.53 -6.40 2.36
CA PRO A 91 2.15 -5.47 1.28
C PRO A 91 2.49 -6.00 -0.12
N LEU A 92 3.45 -6.92 -0.28
CA LEU A 92 3.77 -7.52 -1.58
C LEU A 92 2.68 -8.50 -2.02
N ARG A 93 2.22 -9.36 -1.09
CA ARG A 93 1.07 -10.22 -1.33
C ARG A 93 -0.20 -9.43 -1.56
N ALA A 94 -0.38 -8.33 -0.83
CA ALA A 94 -1.52 -7.43 -1.01
C ALA A 94 -1.51 -6.75 -2.40
N LEU A 95 -0.35 -6.26 -2.83
CA LEU A 95 -0.13 -5.73 -4.19
C LEU A 95 -0.42 -6.77 -5.27
N GLU A 96 0.08 -7.99 -5.12
CA GLU A 96 -0.16 -9.08 -6.07
C GLU A 96 -1.65 -9.46 -6.14
N GLY A 97 -2.32 -9.53 -4.99
CA GLY A 97 -3.76 -9.77 -4.92
C GLY A 97 -4.57 -8.69 -5.63
N GLU A 98 -4.20 -7.43 -5.44
CA GLU A 98 -4.81 -6.32 -6.18
C GLU A 98 -4.47 -6.37 -7.66
N ARG A 99 -3.21 -6.54 -8.06
CA ARG A 99 -2.81 -6.69 -9.48
C ARG A 99 -3.67 -7.70 -10.22
N ARG A 100 -3.93 -8.87 -9.61
CA ARG A 100 -4.78 -9.91 -10.19
C ARG A 100 -6.20 -9.44 -10.44
N ARG A 101 -6.82 -8.71 -9.50
CA ARG A 101 -8.18 -8.16 -9.66
C ARG A 101 -8.30 -7.19 -10.83
N TRP A 102 -7.22 -6.50 -11.16
CA TRP A 102 -7.16 -5.51 -12.25
C TRP A 102 -6.65 -6.09 -13.57
N LEU A 103 -6.31 -7.39 -13.63
CA LEU A 103 -6.01 -8.06 -14.90
C LEU A 103 -7.27 -8.06 -15.79
N PRO A 104 -7.12 -8.10 -17.13
CA PRO A 104 -8.26 -8.32 -17.99
C PRO A 104 -8.89 -9.71 -17.70
N PRO A 105 -10.21 -9.89 -17.83
CA PRO A 105 -10.90 -11.15 -17.51
C PRO A 105 -10.37 -12.39 -18.25
N GLN A 106 -9.71 -12.15 -19.38
CA GLN A 106 -9.13 -13.16 -20.27
C GLN A 106 -7.66 -13.49 -19.95
N HIS A 107 -7.09 -12.91 -18.89
CA HIS A 107 -5.76 -13.26 -18.38
C HIS A 107 -5.82 -14.56 -17.55
N PRO A 108 -4.86 -15.50 -17.69
CA PRO A 108 -4.86 -16.77 -16.95
C PRO A 108 -4.87 -16.60 -15.42
N ASP A 109 -4.24 -15.53 -14.91
CA ASP A 109 -4.19 -15.20 -13.47
C ASP A 109 -5.30 -14.26 -12.98
N HIS A 110 -6.24 -13.86 -13.85
CA HIS A 110 -7.41 -13.10 -13.40
C HIS A 110 -8.18 -13.96 -12.39
N PRO A 111 -8.62 -13.41 -11.24
CA PRO A 111 -9.42 -14.18 -10.30
C PRO A 111 -10.70 -14.56 -11.02
N GLN A 112 -10.79 -15.80 -11.45
CA GLN A 112 -12.05 -16.37 -11.86
C GLN A 112 -12.87 -16.34 -10.59
N GLY A 113 -13.82 -15.40 -10.52
CA GLY A 113 -14.74 -15.35 -9.42
C GLY A 113 -15.19 -16.78 -9.21
N THR A 114 -15.11 -17.27 -7.97
CA THR A 114 -16.08 -18.28 -7.58
C THR A 114 -17.40 -17.61 -7.90
N SER A 115 -17.99 -17.96 -9.04
CA SER A 115 -19.43 -17.89 -9.21
C SER A 115 -19.93 -18.65 -7.99
N THR A 116 -20.17 -17.92 -6.91
CA THR A 116 -21.14 -18.33 -5.92
C THR A 116 -22.39 -18.39 -6.76
N ASP A 117 -22.62 -19.58 -7.29
CA ASP A 117 -23.93 -20.12 -7.55
C ASP A 117 -24.75 -19.77 -6.30
N ALA A 118 -25.36 -18.59 -6.33
CA ALA A 118 -26.52 -18.32 -5.50
C ALA A 118 -27.59 -19.22 -6.11
N GLY A 119 -27.56 -20.48 -5.65
CA GLY A 119 -28.49 -21.51 -6.06
C GLY A 119 -29.93 -21.00 -5.97
N PRO A 120 -30.83 -21.57 -6.77
CA PRO A 120 -32.21 -21.11 -6.85
C PRO A 120 -32.89 -21.41 -5.51
N HIS A 121 -33.21 -20.37 -4.75
CA HIS A 121 -34.16 -20.49 -3.66
C HIS A 121 -35.51 -19.95 -4.13
N ALA A 122 -36.26 -20.93 -4.66
CA ALA A 122 -37.71 -21.17 -4.61
C ALA A 122 -38.68 -19.98 -4.53
#